data_AF-A0A914JVQ7-F1
#
_entry.id   AF-A0A914JVQ7-F1
#
_cell.length_a   1.000
_cell.length_b   1.000
_cell.length_c   1.000
_cell.angle_alpha   90.00
_cell.angle_beta   90.00
_cell.angle_gamma   90.00
#
_symmetry.space_group_name_H-M   'P 1'
#
loop_
_entity.id
_entity.type
_entity.pdbx_description
1 polymer ?
#
loop_
_entity_poly.entity_id
_entity_poly.type
_entity_poly.pdbx_seq_one_letter_code
_entity_poly.pdbx_strand_id
1 'polypeptide(L)'
;MTSKAVKSATERALGYVEKTSRIKLQDLRDNPGARTAGRLLRGNHNQLGHTVGELQRAAKPPLGWVWGDFFRPWHRMFPGEKSFNGDINLRREYVPLSLLELQRMIDLGWLETNKLIDVSMLCNTKLVKCNPQWRQFGIHLTDE
;
A
#
# COMPACT_ATOMS: atom_id res chain seq x y z
N MET A 1 2.19 34.46 -42.25
CA MET A 1 2.74 33.34 -41.44
C MET A 1 1.69 32.93 -40.44
N THR A 2 1.08 31.76 -40.59
CA THR A 2 0.00 31.30 -39.70
C THR A 2 0.60 30.79 -38.40
N SER A 3 0.16 31.37 -37.27
CA SER A 3 0.54 30.92 -35.93
C SER A 3 0.08 29.48 -35.73
N LYS A 4 1.02 28.58 -35.41
CA LYS A 4 0.66 27.21 -35.02
C LYS A 4 -0.15 27.29 -33.73
N ALA A 5 -1.43 26.97 -33.81
CA ALA A 5 -2.28 26.83 -32.64
C ALA A 5 -1.64 25.83 -31.66
N VAL A 6 -1.55 26.20 -30.39
CA VAL A 6 -0.98 25.36 -29.33
C VAL A 6 -1.94 24.19 -29.12
N LYS A 7 -1.61 23.04 -29.72
CA LYS A 7 -2.41 21.82 -29.58
C LYS A 7 -2.25 21.24 -28.18
N SER A 8 -3.36 20.76 -27.60
CA SER A 8 -3.35 20.02 -26.35
C SER A 8 -2.47 18.76 -26.46
N ALA A 9 -1.98 18.24 -25.34
CA ALA A 9 -1.19 17.00 -25.31
C ALA A 9 -1.99 15.81 -25.90
N THR A 10 -3.30 15.79 -25.66
CA THR A 10 -4.22 14.78 -26.20
C THR A 10 -4.32 14.85 -27.72
N GLU A 11 -4.50 16.04 -28.29
CA GLU A 11 -4.56 16.25 -29.74
C GLU A 11 -3.23 15.92 -30.43
N ARG A 12 -2.10 16.19 -29.75
CA ARG A 12 -0.77 15.78 -30.24
C ARG A 12 -0.63 14.26 -30.24
N ALA A 13 -1.06 13.58 -29.17
CA ALA A 13 -1.04 12.12 -29.08
C ALA A 13 -1.92 11.47 -30.16
N LEU A 14 -3.13 11.98 -30.38
CA LEU A 14 -4.01 11.54 -31.46
C LEU A 14 -3.36 11.72 -32.83
N GLY A 15 -2.74 12.88 -33.08
CA GLY A 15 -2.01 13.12 -34.32
C GLY A 15 -0.78 12.21 -34.52
N TYR A 16 -0.22 11.63 -33.46
CA TYR A 16 0.81 10.58 -33.60
C TYR A 16 0.17 9.23 -33.96
N VAL A 17 -0.92 8.84 -33.31
CA VAL A 17 -1.63 7.59 -33.58
C VAL A 17 -2.20 7.55 -35.01
N GLU A 18 -2.76 8.67 -35.49
CA GLU A 18 -3.28 8.78 -36.87
C GLU A 18 -2.22 8.57 -37.95
N LYS A 19 -0.96 8.94 -37.66
CA LYS A 19 0.16 8.78 -38.59
C LYS A 19 0.79 7.39 -38.55
N THR A 20 0.53 6.62 -37.50
CA THR A 20 1.07 5.27 -37.36
C THR A 20 0.23 4.25 -38.13
N SER A 21 0.83 3.11 -38.46
CA SER A 21 0.10 1.96 -39.00
C SER A 21 -0.90 1.42 -37.97
N ARG A 22 -1.86 0.60 -38.43
CA ARG A 22 -2.81 -0.06 -37.53
C ARG A 22 -2.07 -0.86 -36.46
N ILE A 23 -2.34 -0.56 -35.19
CA ILE A 23 -1.80 -1.26 -34.02
C ILE A 23 -2.23 -2.72 -34.05
N LYS A 24 -1.28 -3.64 -33.96
CA LYS A 24 -1.48 -5.09 -33.93
C LYS A 24 -1.08 -5.65 -32.56
N LEU A 25 -1.51 -6.88 -32.27
CA LEU A 25 -1.17 -7.58 -31.03
C LEU A 25 0.36 -7.68 -30.80
N GLN A 26 1.13 -7.83 -31.89
CA GLN A 26 2.59 -7.89 -31.87
C GLN A 26 3.27 -6.57 -31.43
N ASP A 27 2.57 -5.44 -31.52
CA ASP A 27 3.11 -4.13 -31.17
C ASP A 27 2.93 -3.82 -29.68
N LEU A 28 2.17 -4.66 -28.96
CA LEU A 28 1.98 -4.54 -27.52
C LEU A 28 3.31 -4.79 -26.80
N ARG A 29 3.72 -3.79 -26.01
CA ARG A 29 4.86 -3.87 -25.11
C ARG A 29 4.47 -3.35 -23.75
N ASP A 30 5.08 -3.91 -22.72
CA ASP A 30 4.95 -3.37 -21.38
C ASP A 30 5.60 -1.98 -21.33
N ASN A 31 5.13 -1.13 -20.41
CA ASN A 31 5.79 0.15 -20.15
C ASN A 31 7.27 -0.10 -19.80
N PRO A 32 8.20 0.75 -20.29
CA PRO A 32 9.62 0.57 -20.02
C PRO A 32 9.86 0.53 -18.50
N GLY A 33 10.47 -0.55 -18.02
CA GLY A 33 10.71 -0.77 -16.59
C GLY A 33 9.56 -1.41 -15.80
N ALA A 34 8.38 -1.62 -16.38
CA ALA A 34 7.26 -2.29 -15.69
C ALA A 34 7.55 -3.76 -15.41
N ARG A 35 8.35 -4.40 -16.26
CA ARG A 35 8.89 -5.74 -16.02
C ARG A 35 10.40 -5.68 -15.96
N THR A 36 10.95 -6.06 -14.81
CA THR A 36 12.37 -6.35 -14.68
C THR A 36 12.59 -7.83 -14.92
N ALA A 37 13.58 -8.17 -15.74
CA ALA A 37 14.01 -9.57 -15.83
C ALA A 37 14.48 -10.00 -14.44
N GLY A 38 13.98 -11.14 -13.96
CA GLY A 38 14.45 -11.73 -12.71
C GLY A 38 15.97 -11.87 -12.76
N ARG A 39 16.66 -11.49 -11.68
CA ARG A 39 18.12 -11.54 -11.62
C ARG A 39 18.59 -13.00 -11.62
N LEU A 40 18.83 -13.57 -12.80
CA LEU A 40 19.50 -14.85 -12.94
C LEU A 40 20.97 -14.67 -12.54
N LEU A 41 21.34 -15.23 -11.40
CA LEU A 41 22.73 -15.30 -10.95
C LEU A 41 23.44 -16.35 -11.82
N ARG A 42 24.33 -15.91 -12.70
CA ARG A 42 25.25 -16.79 -13.42
C ARG A 42 26.51 -16.98 -12.57
N GLY A 43 27.24 -18.09 -12.78
CA GLY A 43 28.45 -18.41 -12.01
C GLY A 43 29.48 -17.28 -11.95
N ASN A 44 29.58 -16.49 -13.02
CA ASN A 44 30.54 -15.38 -13.16
C ASN A 44 30.05 -14.07 -12.51
N HIS A 45 28.81 -14.00 -12.02
CA HIS A 45 28.29 -12.79 -11.38
C HIS A 45 28.83 -12.69 -9.95
N ASN A 46 29.04 -11.46 -9.45
CA ASN A 46 29.41 -11.24 -8.05
C ASN A 46 28.33 -11.85 -7.15
N GLN A 47 28.67 -12.98 -6.52
CA GLN A 47 27.78 -13.74 -5.64
C GLN A 47 27.73 -13.15 -4.22
N LEU A 48 28.32 -11.96 -3.99
CA LEU A 48 28.23 -11.20 -2.73
C LEU A 48 28.47 -12.05 -1.45
N GLY A 49 29.41 -13.00 -1.52
CA GLY A 49 29.74 -13.88 -0.39
C GLY A 49 28.85 -15.12 -0.23
N HIS A 50 27.90 -15.37 -1.13
CA HIS A 50 27.09 -16.60 -1.17
C HIS A 50 27.87 -17.87 -1.58
N THR A 51 29.19 -17.77 -1.76
CA THR A 51 30.08 -18.89 -2.10
C THR A 51 30.76 -19.52 -0.88
N VAL A 52 30.59 -18.97 0.33
CA VAL A 52 31.32 -19.43 1.51
C VAL A 52 30.39 -19.63 2.71
N GLY A 53 30.62 -20.71 3.45
CA GLY A 53 30.03 -20.94 4.77
C GLY A 53 28.52 -21.10 4.76
N GLU A 54 27.86 -20.50 5.74
CA GLU A 54 26.41 -20.61 5.95
C GLU A 54 25.59 -19.93 4.85
N LEU A 55 26.15 -18.89 4.21
CA LEU A 55 25.51 -18.20 3.08
C LEU A 55 25.38 -19.11 1.85
N GLN A 56 26.35 -20.01 1.65
CA GLN A 56 26.35 -20.99 0.57
C GLN A 56 25.42 -22.16 0.85
N ARG A 57 25.38 -22.64 2.10
CA ARG A 57 24.56 -23.77 2.52
C ARG A 57 23.10 -23.40 2.83
N ALA A 58 22.74 -22.13 2.64
CA ALA A 58 21.46 -21.56 3.09
C ALA A 58 21.15 -21.87 4.57
N ALA A 59 22.21 -21.96 5.39
CA ALA A 59 22.15 -22.38 6.79
C ALA A 59 22.31 -21.17 7.72
N LYS A 60 21.75 -20.01 7.36
CA LYS A 60 21.77 -18.83 8.22
C LYS A 60 21.01 -19.11 9.51
N PRO A 61 21.47 -18.60 10.66
CA PRO A 61 20.69 -18.63 11.88
C PRO A 61 19.40 -17.81 11.74
N PRO A 62 18.42 -18.00 12.65
CA PRO A 62 17.16 -17.26 12.61
C PRO A 62 17.34 -15.74 12.76
N LEU A 63 16.34 -14.98 12.32
CA LEU A 63 16.35 -13.52 12.46
C LEU A 63 16.50 -13.11 13.93
N GLY A 64 17.39 -12.14 14.18
CA GLY A 64 17.70 -11.68 15.53
C GLY A 64 18.79 -12.47 16.26
N TRP A 65 19.44 -13.44 15.59
CA TRP A 65 20.62 -14.11 16.11
C TRP A 65 21.82 -13.16 16.26
N VAL A 66 22.50 -13.23 17.40
CA VAL A 66 23.73 -12.48 17.69
C VAL A 66 24.87 -13.49 17.85
N TRP A 67 25.87 -13.42 16.97
CA TRP A 67 27.05 -14.28 17.05
C TRP A 67 27.84 -13.99 18.32
N GLY A 68 28.16 -15.03 19.10
CA GLY A 68 28.98 -14.93 20.31
C GLY A 68 28.20 -14.64 21.61
N ASP A 69 26.96 -14.16 21.54
CA ASP A 69 26.09 -13.95 22.70
C ASP A 69 24.67 -14.44 22.43
N PHE A 70 24.51 -15.77 22.46
CA PHE A 70 23.23 -16.44 22.20
C PHE A 70 22.13 -16.04 23.20
N PHE A 71 22.50 -15.65 24.42
CA PHE A 71 21.55 -15.38 25.49
C PHE A 71 21.08 -13.92 25.55
N ARG A 72 21.71 -13.00 24.79
CA ARG A 72 21.36 -11.57 24.79
C ARG A 72 21.03 -10.99 23.40
N PRO A 73 20.09 -11.57 22.65
CA PRO A 73 19.55 -10.87 21.48
C PRO A 73 18.78 -9.61 21.93
N TRP A 74 18.78 -8.54 21.12
CA TRP A 74 18.21 -7.23 21.47
C TRP A 74 16.78 -7.32 22.05
N HIS A 75 15.92 -8.15 21.47
CA HIS A 75 14.52 -8.34 21.90
C HIS A 75 14.37 -9.01 23.28
N ARG A 76 15.44 -9.63 23.83
CA ARG A 76 15.46 -10.21 25.19
C ARG A 76 16.22 -9.35 26.19
N MET A 77 17.06 -8.43 25.73
CA MET A 77 17.86 -7.56 26.61
C MET A 77 16.98 -6.65 27.46
N PHE A 78 15.89 -6.15 26.87
CA PHE A 78 14.95 -5.27 27.55
C PHE A 78 13.77 -6.08 28.11
N PRO A 79 13.37 -5.84 29.37
CA PRO A 79 12.18 -6.47 29.92
C PRO A 79 10.97 -6.01 29.11
N GLY A 80 10.19 -6.97 28.60
CA GLY A 80 8.93 -6.68 27.92
C GLY A 80 7.88 -6.19 28.90
N GLU A 81 7.14 -5.16 28.51
CA GLU A 81 5.98 -4.69 29.27
C GLU A 81 4.76 -5.59 28.99
N LYS A 82 4.33 -6.36 30.00
CA LYS A 82 3.19 -7.29 29.88
C LYS A 82 1.85 -6.58 29.62
N SER A 83 1.70 -5.35 30.10
CA SER A 83 0.49 -4.53 29.98
C SER A 83 0.31 -3.92 28.59
N PHE A 84 1.40 -3.67 27.85
CA PHE A 84 1.36 -2.87 26.62
C PHE A 84 0.32 -3.37 25.61
N ASN A 85 0.31 -4.69 25.36
CA ASN A 85 -0.66 -5.37 24.48
C ASN A 85 -1.47 -6.45 25.20
N GLY A 86 -1.50 -6.47 26.54
CA GLY A 86 -2.10 -7.56 27.32
C GLY A 86 -3.61 -7.74 27.07
N ASP A 87 -4.30 -6.65 26.75
CA ASP A 87 -5.74 -6.56 26.53
C ASP A 87 -6.10 -6.27 25.06
N ILE A 88 -5.15 -6.38 24.12
CA ILE A 88 -5.37 -6.06 22.70
C ILE A 88 -6.54 -6.84 22.07
N ASN A 89 -6.83 -8.03 22.59
CA ASN A 89 -7.95 -8.85 22.13
C ASN A 89 -9.32 -8.43 22.71
N LEU A 90 -9.32 -7.63 23.77
CA LEU A 90 -10.50 -7.12 24.46
C LEU A 90 -10.80 -5.66 24.11
N ARG A 91 -9.77 -4.90 23.68
CA ARG A 91 -9.90 -3.50 23.28
C ARG A 91 -10.89 -3.38 22.12
N ARG A 92 -11.83 -2.44 22.28
CA ARG A 92 -12.77 -2.04 21.23
C ARG A 92 -12.12 -0.95 20.42
N GLU A 93 -12.10 -1.12 19.11
CA GLU A 93 -11.61 -0.10 18.19
C GLU A 93 -12.80 0.61 17.54
N TYR A 94 -12.62 1.90 17.25
CA TYR A 94 -13.59 2.72 16.54
C TYR A 94 -12.88 3.44 15.40
N VAL A 95 -13.44 3.36 14.20
CA VAL A 95 -12.86 4.01 13.03
C VAL A 95 -13.04 5.53 13.19
N PRO A 96 -11.96 6.33 13.19
CA PRO A 96 -12.09 7.77 13.30
C PRO A 96 -12.74 8.33 12.04
N LEU A 97 -13.73 9.20 12.22
CA LEU A 97 -14.36 9.98 11.16
C LEU A 97 -14.38 11.45 11.59
N SER A 98 -13.64 12.25 10.86
CA SER A 98 -13.54 13.70 11.03
C SER A 98 -14.86 14.39 10.73
N LEU A 99 -15.23 15.43 11.49
CA LEU A 99 -16.38 16.28 11.19
C LEU A 99 -16.21 17.02 9.87
N LEU A 100 -14.98 17.41 9.52
CA LEU A 100 -14.67 18.03 8.22
C LEU A 100 -14.92 17.03 7.08
N GLU A 101 -14.52 15.77 7.26
CA GLU A 101 -14.79 14.73 6.26
C GLU A 101 -16.28 14.42 6.13
N LEU A 102 -17.01 14.37 7.25
CA LEU A 102 -18.45 14.21 7.25
C LEU A 102 -19.14 15.35 6.49
N GLN A 103 -18.74 16.61 6.72
CA GLN A 103 -19.25 17.77 6.00
C GLN A 103 -18.94 17.66 4.50
N ARG A 104 -17.70 17.28 4.13
CA ARG A 104 -17.32 17.06 2.73
C ARG A 104 -18.20 16.01 2.05
N MET A 105 -18.58 14.95 2.76
CA MET A 105 -19.49 13.91 2.23
C MET A 105 -20.90 14.44 1.99
N ILE A 106 -21.38 15.35 2.83
CA ILE A 106 -22.65 16.06 2.63
C ILE A 106 -22.56 16.99 1.43
N ASP A 107 -21.50 17.80 1.32
CA ASP A 107 -21.31 18.78 0.26
C ASP A 107 -21.19 18.13 -1.13
N LEU A 108 -20.55 16.96 -1.22
CA LEU A 108 -20.47 16.15 -2.44
C LEU A 108 -21.77 15.40 -2.76
N GLY A 109 -22.79 15.49 -1.91
CA GLY A 109 -24.07 14.80 -2.08
C GLY A 109 -24.00 13.29 -1.86
N TRP A 110 -23.00 12.80 -1.13
CA TRP A 110 -22.85 11.36 -0.83
C TRP A 110 -23.68 10.93 0.38
N LEU A 111 -24.04 11.88 1.25
CA LEU A 111 -24.93 11.67 2.39
C LEU A 111 -26.12 12.63 2.27
N GLU A 112 -27.33 12.10 2.45
CA GLU A 112 -28.56 12.90 2.50
C GLU A 112 -28.87 13.28 3.95
N THR A 113 -28.84 14.57 4.27
CA THR A 113 -29.14 15.09 5.62
C THR A 113 -30.61 15.05 5.99
N ASN A 114 -31.51 14.82 5.02
CA ASN A 114 -32.94 14.66 5.26
C ASN A 114 -33.31 13.32 5.93
N LYS A 115 -32.37 12.38 5.97
CA LYS A 115 -32.53 11.05 6.59
C LYS A 115 -31.53 10.90 7.73
N LEU A 116 -31.83 9.99 8.65
CA LEU A 116 -30.90 9.62 9.71
C LEU A 116 -29.61 9.07 9.09
N ILE A 117 -28.47 9.66 9.44
CA ILE A 117 -27.14 9.17 9.07
C ILE A 117 -26.76 8.07 10.04
N ASP A 118 -26.86 6.82 9.61
CA ASP A 118 -26.49 5.64 10.37
C ASP A 118 -25.16 5.04 9.88
N VAL A 119 -24.65 4.03 10.60
CA VAL A 119 -23.40 3.34 10.23
C VAL A 119 -23.52 2.67 8.85
N SER A 120 -24.72 2.21 8.48
CA SER A 120 -24.94 1.58 7.17
C SER A 120 -24.84 2.60 6.02
N MET A 121 -25.43 3.80 6.16
CA MET A 121 -25.28 4.90 5.21
C MET A 121 -23.82 5.30 5.05
N LEU A 122 -23.09 5.44 6.16
CA LEU A 122 -21.65 5.75 6.11
C LEU A 122 -20.85 4.66 5.39
N CYS A 123 -21.13 3.39 5.67
CA CYS A 123 -20.47 2.26 4.99
C CYS A 123 -20.85 2.15 3.49
N ASN A 124 -22.04 2.62 3.11
CA ASN A 124 -22.48 2.63 1.71
C ASN A 124 -21.70 3.61 0.84
N THR A 125 -21.17 4.69 1.41
CA THR A 125 -20.29 5.65 0.70
C THR A 125 -18.94 5.04 0.26
N LYS A 126 -18.58 3.86 0.78
CA LYS A 126 -17.29 3.17 0.58
C LYS A 126 -16.04 3.91 1.06
N LEU A 127 -16.18 5.13 1.59
CA LEU A 127 -15.09 5.84 2.25
C LEU A 127 -14.80 5.28 3.63
N VAL A 128 -15.84 5.13 4.45
CA VAL A 128 -15.75 4.59 5.80
C VAL A 128 -16.02 3.11 5.74
N LYS A 129 -15.14 2.31 6.34
CA LYS A 129 -15.28 0.85 6.41
C LYS A 129 -15.13 0.40 7.84
N CYS A 130 -16.19 -0.19 8.40
CA CYS A 130 -16.13 -0.88 9.68
C CYS A 130 -16.01 -2.38 9.43
N ASN A 131 -14.94 -3.01 9.90
CA ASN A 131 -14.72 -4.45 9.83
C ASN A 131 -14.87 -5.10 11.23
N PRO A 132 -15.99 -5.79 11.50
CA PRO A 132 -16.20 -6.46 12.78
C PRO A 132 -15.14 -7.51 13.10
N GLN A 133 -14.49 -8.13 12.10
CA GLN A 133 -13.43 -9.12 12.32
C GLN A 133 -12.18 -8.50 12.97
N TRP A 134 -11.99 -7.20 12.83
CA TRP A 134 -10.88 -6.45 13.42
C TRP A 134 -11.26 -5.81 14.75
N ARG A 135 -12.34 -6.27 15.41
CA ARG A 135 -12.83 -5.68 16.66
C ARG A 135 -13.17 -4.20 16.54
N GLN A 136 -13.59 -3.78 15.35
CA GLN A 136 -14.12 -2.44 15.12
C GLN A 136 -15.61 -2.46 15.50
N PHE A 137 -15.96 -1.71 16.55
CA PHE A 137 -17.30 -1.66 17.12
C PHE A 137 -18.12 -0.47 16.63
N GLY A 138 -17.56 0.37 15.78
CA GLY A 138 -18.27 1.50 15.21
C GLY A 138 -17.32 2.57 14.70
N ILE A 139 -17.84 3.78 14.71
CA ILE A 139 -17.18 4.97 14.19
C ILE A 139 -17.06 5.96 15.35
N HIS A 140 -15.90 6.57 15.49
CA HIS A 140 -15.63 7.63 16.46
C HIS A 140 -15.61 8.95 15.70
N LEU A 141 -16.56 9.83 16.00
CA LEU A 141 -16.58 11.17 15.42
C LEU A 141 -15.51 12.03 16.12
N THR A 142 -14.58 12.57 15.35
CA THR A 142 -13.50 13.44 15.82
C THR A 142 -13.70 14.87 15.37
N ASP A 143 -13.21 15.82 16.17
CA ASP A 143 -13.31 17.28 15.95
C ASP A 143 -12.34 17.83 14.90
N GLU A 144 -11.22 17.13 14.68
CA GLU A 144 -10.28 17.35 13.56
C GLU A 144 -10.96 17.22 12.18
#